data_AF-A0A7J7I8P3-F1
#
_entry.id   AF-A0A7J7I8P3-F1
#
_cell.length_a   1.000
_cell.length_b   1.000
_cell.length_c   1.000
_cell.angle_alpha   90.00
_cell.angle_beta   90.00
_cell.angle_gamma   90.00
#
_symmetry.space_group_name_H-M   'P 1'
#
loop_
_entity.id
_entity.type
_entity.pdbx_description
1 polymer ?
#
loop_
_entity_poly.entity_id
_entity_poly.type
_entity_poly.pdbx_seq_one_letter_code
_entity_poly.pdbx_strand_id
1 'polypeptide(L)'
;MAMEDNESWGSRAVDSSPKQNRQDGQRLEVFNEVLTRLQHLNHQDANLPGFEDQLWLHFNRLPPRYALDVNVERAEDVLTHKRLLHLAEDPAARPVFEVRLVQVHPTSCGNSVDSNHLDSLVKEDAQSYANHSSRQGIHPPPTFGSSPNLEALVLQAYTSEVEDGDSVVHSTAQFSRPMHEITFSTVDRPKLLSQLTSLLSEIGLNIQEAHAFSTVDGFSLDVFVVDGWPHEETEQLKNALEKEILKSKDKICSNQHALFPIIEPSQVQSISSTDYVKIPTDGADVWEIDASLLKFESRVGSGSFGDLYKGTYCSQEVAIKVLKPDLVDKDMLREFTQEVFIMRKIRHKNVVQFIGACTRTPNLCILTEFMSRGSVYNFLHKQKGAFKLPVLLKVALDISKGMNYLHQNNIIHRDLKTANLLMDENEVVKVADFGVSRVQAQSGVMTAETGTYRWMAPEVIEHKPYDHKADIFSFGIVLWELLTGELPYSYLTPLQAAVGVVQEGLRPTIPKHTHPKLAELLEKCWQQNPTLRPNFSEIIEILKQISKEVGDDGEGHKDKSIGGFFSALRRGHH
;
A
#
# COMPACT_ATOMS: atom_id res chain seq x y z
N MET A 1 -24.02 54.52 22.15
CA MET A 1 -23.37 54.35 20.85
C MET A 1 -22.00 53.78 21.14
N ALA A 2 -21.91 52.46 21.28
CA ALA A 2 -21.77 51.46 20.22
C ALA A 2 -20.29 51.34 19.78
N MET A 3 -19.67 50.24 20.25
CA MET A 3 -18.61 49.42 19.63
C MET A 3 -17.27 50.12 19.33
N GLU A 4 -16.09 49.57 19.58
CA GLU A 4 -15.67 48.17 19.70
C GLU A 4 -14.28 48.14 20.38
N ASP A 5 -14.12 47.22 21.34
CA ASP A 5 -12.82 46.79 21.88
C ASP A 5 -12.16 45.86 20.85
N ASN A 6 -10.86 46.04 20.58
CA ASN A 6 -10.07 45.04 19.87
C ASN A 6 -8.82 44.70 20.71
N GLU A 7 -9.02 43.75 21.64
CA GLU A 7 -7.97 43.12 22.43
C GLU A 7 -7.27 41.99 21.65
N SER A 8 -5.96 41.96 21.85
CA SER A 8 -4.99 40.98 21.36
C SER A 8 -5.10 39.62 22.08
N TRP A 9 -5.33 38.53 21.33
CA TRP A 9 -5.04 37.13 21.71
C TRP A 9 -4.56 36.41 20.42
N GLY A 10 -3.41 35.75 20.30
CA GLY A 10 -2.73 34.90 21.27
C GLY A 10 -3.06 33.42 21.00
N SER A 11 -2.36 32.82 20.03
CA SER A 11 -2.05 31.39 19.85
C SER A 11 -3.14 30.31 20.07
N ARG A 12 -3.50 29.58 19.00
CA ARG A 12 -3.81 28.14 19.07
C ARG A 12 -3.02 27.41 17.99
N ALA A 13 -1.79 27.02 18.34
CA ALA A 13 -1.05 26.01 17.62
C ALA A 13 -1.78 24.67 17.80
N VAL A 14 -2.34 24.14 16.72
CA VAL A 14 -2.80 22.76 16.63
C VAL A 14 -1.54 21.90 16.57
N ASP A 15 -1.35 21.03 17.55
CA ASP A 15 -0.15 20.21 17.70
C ASP A 15 -0.19 19.04 16.71
N SER A 16 0.06 19.35 15.44
CA SER A 16 0.27 18.40 14.36
C SER A 16 1.68 17.82 14.46
N SER A 17 1.80 16.50 14.28
CA SER A 17 3.11 15.84 14.35
C SER A 17 4.10 16.46 13.34
N PRO A 18 5.42 16.52 13.62
CA PRO A 18 6.40 17.15 12.73
C PRO A 18 6.41 16.57 11.31
N LYS A 19 5.96 15.31 11.14
CA LYS A 19 5.82 14.64 9.84
C LYS A 19 4.58 15.11 9.06
N GLN A 20 3.48 15.39 9.75
CA GLN A 20 2.23 15.87 9.16
C GLN A 20 2.38 17.32 8.71
N ASN A 21 2.99 18.18 9.56
CA ASN A 21 3.37 19.54 9.16
C ASN A 21 4.33 19.57 7.96
N ARG A 22 5.24 18.59 7.86
CA ARG A 22 6.18 18.51 6.73
C ARG A 22 5.51 18.02 5.45
N GLN A 23 4.57 17.08 5.53
CA GLN A 23 3.80 16.60 4.36
C GLN A 23 2.78 17.64 3.89
N ASP A 24 2.12 18.33 4.81
CA ASP A 24 1.19 19.43 4.48
C ASP A 24 1.95 20.63 3.91
N GLY A 25 3.16 20.92 4.40
CA GLY A 25 4.05 21.93 3.82
C GLY A 25 4.48 21.60 2.39
N GLN A 26 4.89 20.36 2.12
CA GLN A 26 5.27 19.92 0.77
C GLN A 26 4.07 19.91 -0.20
N ARG A 27 2.88 19.51 0.27
CA ARG A 27 1.65 19.59 -0.51
C ARG A 27 1.35 21.04 -0.91
N LEU A 28 1.51 21.97 0.02
CA LEU A 28 1.30 23.40 -0.23
C LEU A 28 2.32 23.96 -1.24
N GLU A 29 3.58 23.55 -1.16
CA GLU A 29 4.62 23.93 -2.13
C GLU A 29 4.26 23.47 -3.54
N VAL A 30 3.88 22.19 -3.70
CA VAL A 30 3.49 21.63 -5.01
C VAL A 30 2.23 22.30 -5.55
N PHE A 31 1.24 22.53 -4.70
CA PHE A 31 0.03 23.27 -5.07
C PHE A 31 0.35 24.67 -5.62
N ASN A 32 1.21 25.43 -4.93
CA ASN A 32 1.59 26.77 -5.34
C ASN A 32 2.36 26.76 -6.68
N GLU A 33 3.23 25.78 -6.89
CA GLU A 33 3.98 25.63 -8.14
C GLU A 33 3.03 25.25 -9.31
N VAL A 34 2.09 24.34 -9.10
CA VAL A 34 1.04 23.99 -10.08
C VAL A 34 0.20 25.21 -10.43
N LEU A 35 -0.27 25.96 -9.41
CA LEU A 35 -1.07 27.17 -9.59
C LEU A 35 -0.32 28.23 -10.41
N THR A 36 0.95 28.49 -10.04
CA THR A 36 1.82 29.46 -10.72
C THR A 36 2.01 29.08 -12.20
N ARG A 37 2.20 27.80 -12.49
CA ARG A 37 2.36 27.31 -13.88
C ARG A 37 1.08 27.40 -14.69
N LEU A 38 -0.07 27.06 -14.11
CA LEU A 38 -1.37 27.21 -14.78
C LEU A 38 -1.68 28.67 -15.11
N GLN A 39 -1.28 29.61 -14.25
CA GLN A 39 -1.37 31.05 -14.51
C GLN A 39 -0.41 31.50 -15.61
N HIS A 40 0.84 31.00 -15.61
CA HIS A 40 1.82 31.29 -16.66
C HIS A 40 1.43 30.73 -18.04
N LEU A 41 0.76 29.58 -18.10
CA LEU A 41 0.23 28.99 -19.32
C LEU A 41 -1.04 29.70 -19.83
N ASN A 42 -1.52 30.71 -19.10
CA ASN A 42 -2.71 31.50 -19.40
C ASN A 42 -3.96 30.63 -19.66
N HIS A 43 -4.10 29.56 -18.88
CA HIS A 43 -5.24 28.65 -18.98
C HIS A 43 -6.53 29.41 -18.61
N GLN A 44 -7.58 29.28 -19.43
CA GLN A 44 -8.79 30.12 -19.32
C GLN A 44 -9.45 30.03 -17.93
N ASP A 45 -9.38 28.85 -17.32
CA ASP A 45 -9.95 28.58 -15.98
C ASP A 45 -9.13 29.17 -14.82
N ALA A 46 -7.82 29.38 -15.00
CA ALA A 46 -6.93 29.84 -13.94
C ALA A 46 -7.20 31.31 -13.51
N ASN A 47 -7.89 32.07 -14.37
CA ASN A 47 -8.28 33.45 -14.14
C ASN A 47 -9.70 33.59 -13.56
N LEU A 48 -10.41 32.49 -13.32
CA LEU A 48 -11.77 32.52 -12.76
C LEU A 48 -11.74 32.72 -11.23
N PRO A 49 -12.67 33.53 -10.67
CA PRO A 49 -12.78 33.69 -9.23
C PRO A 49 -13.15 32.36 -8.56
N GLY A 50 -12.39 31.95 -7.53
CA GLY A 50 -12.59 30.69 -6.80
C GLY A 50 -11.89 29.47 -7.42
N PHE A 51 -11.12 29.64 -8.50
CA PHE A 51 -10.32 28.55 -9.08
C PHE A 51 -9.29 27.99 -8.09
N GLU A 52 -8.59 28.87 -7.37
CA GLU A 52 -7.59 28.51 -6.36
C GLU A 52 -8.20 27.62 -5.27
N ASP A 53 -9.36 28.01 -4.73
CA ASP A 53 -10.08 27.23 -3.73
C ASP A 53 -10.50 25.85 -4.26
N GLN A 54 -10.99 25.78 -5.50
CA GLN A 54 -11.38 24.51 -6.13
C GLN A 54 -10.19 23.59 -6.38
N LEU A 55 -9.04 24.14 -6.77
CA LEU A 55 -7.82 23.39 -6.97
C LEU A 55 -7.30 22.87 -5.63
N TRP A 56 -7.33 23.70 -4.58
CA TRP A 56 -6.94 23.29 -3.23
C TRP A 56 -7.85 22.19 -2.68
N LEU A 57 -9.16 22.28 -2.92
CA LEU A 57 -10.12 21.22 -2.58
C LEU A 57 -9.78 19.91 -3.30
N HIS A 58 -9.35 19.95 -4.56
CA HIS A 58 -8.93 18.74 -5.28
C HIS A 58 -7.69 18.08 -4.63
N PHE A 59 -6.67 18.87 -4.27
CA PHE A 59 -5.49 18.35 -3.55
C PHE A 59 -5.84 17.77 -2.17
N ASN A 60 -6.86 18.31 -1.49
CA ASN A 60 -7.34 17.79 -0.22
C ASN A 60 -8.28 16.58 -0.35
N ARG A 61 -8.94 16.41 -1.51
CA ARG A 61 -9.71 15.20 -1.82
C ARG A 61 -8.81 13.97 -1.98
N LEU A 62 -7.56 14.17 -2.39
CA LEU A 62 -6.59 13.12 -2.70
C LEU A 62 -5.56 12.91 -1.58
N PRO A 63 -4.93 11.72 -1.50
CA PRO A 63 -3.96 11.41 -0.45
C PRO A 63 -2.69 12.26 -0.60
N PRO A 64 -1.91 12.50 0.48
CA PRO A 64 -0.68 13.30 0.42
C PRO A 64 0.32 12.85 -0.65
N ARG A 65 0.37 11.55 -0.97
CA ARG A 65 1.25 11.01 -2.01
C ARG A 65 0.95 11.55 -3.40
N TYR A 66 -0.29 11.91 -3.71
CA TYR A 66 -0.65 12.48 -5.00
C TYR A 66 0.18 13.74 -5.30
N ALA A 67 0.33 14.62 -4.29
CA ALA A 67 1.14 15.82 -4.42
C ALA A 67 2.64 15.53 -4.50
N LEU A 68 3.11 14.40 -3.98
CA LEU A 68 4.53 14.01 -4.04
C LEU A 68 4.89 13.38 -5.39
N ASP A 69 3.95 12.66 -5.99
CA ASP A 69 4.19 11.84 -7.17
C ASP A 69 3.82 12.57 -8.49
N VAL A 70 3.00 13.63 -8.42
CA VAL A 70 2.55 14.36 -9.62
C VAL A 70 3.67 15.20 -10.23
N ASN A 71 3.85 15.09 -11.55
CA ASN A 71 4.80 15.90 -12.28
C ASN A 71 4.31 17.35 -12.43
N VAL A 72 4.95 18.27 -11.72
CA VAL A 72 4.58 19.69 -11.73
C VAL A 72 4.87 20.38 -13.08
N GLU A 73 5.69 19.78 -13.96
CA GLU A 73 5.88 20.20 -15.36
C GLU A 73 4.66 19.98 -16.24
N ARG A 74 3.67 19.24 -15.73
CA ARG A 74 2.41 18.95 -16.38
C ARG A 74 1.24 19.35 -15.48
N ALA A 75 1.23 20.62 -15.06
CA ALA A 75 0.18 21.16 -14.21
C ALA A 75 -1.24 21.00 -14.78
N GLU A 76 -1.39 20.90 -16.10
CA GLU A 76 -2.67 20.63 -16.79
C GLU A 76 -3.24 19.25 -16.46
N ASP A 77 -2.40 18.25 -16.15
CA ASP A 77 -2.85 16.89 -15.83
C ASP A 77 -3.63 16.84 -14.53
N VAL A 78 -3.30 17.74 -13.60
CA VAL A 78 -4.05 17.94 -12.36
C VAL A 78 -5.49 18.40 -12.66
N LEU A 79 -5.68 19.22 -13.70
CA LEU A 79 -7.01 19.64 -14.14
C LEU A 79 -7.77 18.51 -14.79
N THR A 80 -7.09 17.67 -15.58
CA THR A 80 -7.66 16.45 -16.14
C THR A 80 -8.14 15.52 -15.03
N HIS A 81 -7.33 15.26 -14.01
CA HIS A 81 -7.73 14.45 -12.86
C HIS A 81 -8.94 15.03 -12.12
N LYS A 82 -8.93 16.34 -11.86
CA LYS A 82 -10.08 17.06 -11.26
C LYS A 82 -11.34 16.89 -12.09
N ARG A 83 -11.24 17.01 -13.41
CA ARG A 83 -12.35 16.86 -14.35
C ARG A 83 -12.88 15.43 -14.37
N LEU A 84 -12.01 14.43 -14.47
CA LEU A 84 -12.40 13.01 -14.49
C LEU A 84 -13.13 12.60 -13.20
N LEU A 85 -12.64 13.02 -12.04
CA LEU A 85 -13.31 12.81 -10.76
C LEU A 85 -14.68 13.47 -10.69
N HIS A 86 -14.81 14.70 -11.20
CA HIS A 86 -16.10 15.38 -11.25
C HIS A 86 -17.09 14.72 -12.22
N LEU A 87 -16.64 14.31 -13.41
CA LEU A 87 -17.48 13.57 -14.37
C LEU A 87 -17.92 12.22 -13.79
N ALA A 88 -17.06 11.57 -13.01
CA ALA A 88 -17.38 10.35 -12.31
C ALA A 88 -18.47 10.56 -11.22
N GLU A 89 -18.85 11.78 -10.85
CA GLU A 89 -19.99 12.00 -9.94
C GLU A 89 -21.32 11.58 -10.56
N ASP A 90 -21.46 11.62 -11.90
CA ASP A 90 -22.63 11.10 -12.61
C ASP A 90 -22.59 9.56 -12.73
N PRO A 91 -23.54 8.82 -12.12
CA PRO A 91 -23.60 7.36 -12.23
C PRO A 91 -23.70 6.83 -13.66
N ALA A 92 -24.30 7.57 -14.59
CA ALA A 92 -24.47 7.14 -15.99
C ALA A 92 -23.16 7.21 -16.79
N ALA A 93 -22.27 8.15 -16.44
CA ALA A 93 -21.00 8.37 -17.12
C ALA A 93 -19.90 7.38 -16.70
N ARG A 94 -20.08 6.66 -15.59
CA ARG A 94 -19.05 5.75 -15.03
C ARG A 94 -18.85 4.46 -15.86
N PRO A 95 -17.64 3.89 -15.89
CA PRO A 95 -16.37 4.52 -15.52
C PRO A 95 -16.01 5.60 -16.55
N VAL A 96 -15.51 6.74 -16.07
CA VAL A 96 -15.00 7.82 -16.94
C VAL A 96 -13.52 7.57 -17.15
N PHE A 97 -13.01 7.75 -18.36
CA PHE A 97 -11.60 7.56 -18.64
C PHE A 97 -11.07 8.49 -19.72
N GLU A 98 -9.76 8.65 -19.74
CA GLU A 98 -9.03 9.41 -20.75
C GLU A 98 -7.77 8.64 -21.17
N VAL A 99 -7.47 8.69 -22.46
CA VAL A 99 -6.30 8.03 -23.06
C VAL A 99 -5.47 9.10 -23.75
N ARG A 100 -4.16 9.07 -23.55
CA ARG A 100 -3.24 9.99 -24.22
C ARG A 100 -1.90 9.34 -24.52
N LEU A 101 -1.17 9.92 -25.48
CA LEU A 101 0.19 9.51 -25.80
C LEU A 101 1.19 10.16 -24.85
N VAL A 102 2.08 9.34 -24.29
CA VAL A 102 3.18 9.78 -23.42
C VAL A 102 4.50 9.18 -23.91
N GLN A 103 5.61 9.80 -23.54
CA GLN A 103 6.94 9.42 -24.01
C GLN A 103 7.98 9.53 -22.91
N VAL A 104 8.77 8.47 -22.77
CA VAL A 104 9.78 8.35 -21.72
C VAL A 104 11.15 8.60 -22.32
N HIS A 105 11.89 9.49 -21.70
CA HIS A 105 13.20 9.92 -22.16
C HIS A 105 14.27 9.29 -21.25
N PRO A 106 15.29 8.61 -21.78
CA PRO A 106 16.42 8.18 -20.98
C PRO A 106 17.28 9.41 -20.64
N THR A 107 17.48 9.71 -19.35
CA THR A 107 18.43 10.73 -18.92
C THR A 107 19.87 10.24 -19.12
N SER A 108 20.68 10.97 -19.91
CA SER A 108 22.09 10.64 -20.06
C SER A 108 22.83 10.96 -18.75
N CYS A 109 23.22 9.95 -17.98
CA CYS A 109 24.15 10.15 -16.87
C CYS A 109 25.49 10.67 -17.39
N GLY A 110 25.95 11.80 -16.82
CA GLY A 110 27.12 12.54 -17.29
C GLY A 110 28.44 11.82 -17.07
N ASN A 111 29.35 11.98 -18.02
CA ASN A 111 30.78 11.83 -17.81
C ASN A 111 31.46 13.18 -18.02
N SER A 112 31.98 13.74 -16.93
CA SER A 112 32.99 14.80 -16.98
C SER A 112 34.28 14.24 -17.57
N VAL A 113 34.68 14.68 -18.76
CA VAL A 113 36.08 14.66 -19.19
C VAL A 113 36.37 15.90 -20.03
N ASP A 114 37.38 16.64 -19.60
CA ASP A 114 37.99 17.79 -20.26
C ASP A 114 38.21 17.59 -21.76
N SER A 115 37.90 18.61 -22.56
CA SER A 115 38.82 19.04 -23.64
C SER A 115 38.47 20.43 -24.16
N ASN A 116 39.54 21.21 -24.26
CA ASN A 116 39.62 22.62 -24.62
C ASN A 116 39.31 22.91 -26.09
N HIS A 117 39.02 24.20 -26.32
CA HIS A 117 39.12 24.96 -27.58
C HIS A 117 38.09 24.68 -28.68
N LEU A 118 37.16 25.64 -28.88
CA LEU A 118 37.33 26.65 -29.92
C LEU A 118 36.41 27.86 -29.66
N ASP A 119 37.05 29.02 -29.52
CA ASP A 119 36.46 30.35 -29.53
C ASP A 119 36.05 30.73 -30.95
N SER A 120 34.86 31.29 -31.17
CA SER A 120 34.66 32.47 -32.04
C SER A 120 33.19 32.89 -32.18
N LEU A 121 32.95 34.16 -31.79
CA LEU A 121 32.05 35.19 -32.34
C LEU A 121 30.74 34.74 -33.03
N VAL A 122 29.57 35.27 -32.67
CA VAL A 122 29.09 36.63 -33.01
C VAL A 122 28.00 37.11 -32.02
N LYS A 123 28.06 38.40 -31.66
CA LYS A 123 27.03 39.19 -30.95
C LYS A 123 25.95 39.72 -31.92
N GLU A 124 24.84 40.20 -31.34
CA GLU A 124 23.65 40.89 -31.93
C GLU A 124 22.44 39.94 -32.06
N ASP A 125 21.21 40.28 -31.69
CA ASP A 125 20.60 41.42 -31.02
C ASP A 125 19.16 41.00 -30.63
N ALA A 126 18.51 41.81 -29.81
CA ALA A 126 17.11 41.63 -29.40
C ALA A 126 16.12 41.75 -30.57
N GLN A 127 14.96 41.10 -30.39
CA GLN A 127 13.72 41.14 -31.20
C GLN A 127 13.54 40.05 -32.26
N SER A 128 12.95 38.93 -31.84
CA SER A 128 11.90 38.24 -32.62
C SER A 128 11.14 37.27 -31.71
N TYR A 129 9.98 37.73 -31.25
CA TYR A 129 8.90 36.83 -30.89
C TYR A 129 8.38 36.15 -32.17
N ALA A 130 8.01 34.88 -32.06
CA ALA A 130 7.51 33.95 -33.07
C ALA A 130 8.57 33.05 -33.72
N ASN A 131 8.32 31.74 -33.60
CA ASN A 131 9.02 30.58 -34.16
C ASN A 131 10.02 29.87 -33.23
N HIS A 132 9.49 29.24 -32.19
CA HIS A 132 10.03 27.97 -31.69
C HIS A 132 9.04 26.83 -31.93
N SER A 133 8.98 26.41 -33.19
CA SER A 133 8.63 25.03 -33.54
C SER A 133 9.94 24.32 -33.85
N SER A 134 10.07 23.06 -33.42
CA SER A 134 11.16 22.10 -33.72
C SER A 134 12.45 22.13 -32.87
N ARG A 135 12.38 21.55 -31.67
CA ARG A 135 13.46 20.70 -31.09
C ARG A 135 12.81 19.50 -30.37
N GLN A 136 13.43 18.34 -30.51
CA GLN A 136 12.85 17.00 -30.42
C GLN A 136 12.35 16.57 -29.03
N GLY A 137 11.11 16.05 -29.04
CA GLY A 137 10.36 15.39 -27.97
C GLY A 137 8.91 15.36 -28.44
N ILE A 138 8.49 14.29 -29.12
CA ILE A 138 7.25 14.28 -29.93
C ILE A 138 5.99 14.17 -29.04
N HIS A 139 6.10 13.60 -27.84
CA HIS A 139 5.01 13.46 -26.87
C HIS A 139 5.43 13.85 -25.44
N PRO A 140 4.47 14.27 -24.58
CA PRO A 140 4.76 14.66 -23.20
C PRO A 140 5.19 13.45 -22.32
N PRO A 141 5.93 13.67 -21.23
CA PRO A 141 6.21 12.60 -20.27
C PRO A 141 4.95 12.16 -19.51
N PRO A 142 4.94 10.95 -18.91
CA PRO A 142 3.86 10.50 -18.02
C PRO A 142 3.56 11.48 -16.87
N THR A 143 2.30 11.50 -16.41
CA THR A 143 1.83 12.37 -15.30
C THR A 143 2.53 12.01 -14.00
N PHE A 144 2.78 10.72 -13.81
CA PHE A 144 3.46 10.13 -12.67
C PHE A 144 4.61 9.28 -13.19
N GLY A 145 5.73 9.26 -12.47
CA GLY A 145 6.80 8.33 -12.76
C GLY A 145 7.90 8.84 -13.70
N SER A 146 8.82 9.62 -13.15
CA SER A 146 10.21 9.66 -13.64
C SER A 146 11.02 8.48 -13.06
N SER A 147 10.50 7.24 -13.18
CA SER A 147 11.10 6.09 -12.49
C SER A 147 12.32 5.55 -13.27
N PRO A 148 13.43 5.18 -12.58
CA PRO A 148 14.62 4.59 -13.22
C PRO A 148 14.32 3.29 -14.00
N ASN A 149 13.21 2.61 -13.68
CA ASN A 149 12.81 1.37 -14.34
C ASN A 149 12.26 1.63 -15.75
N LEU A 150 11.49 2.69 -15.93
CA LEU A 150 10.96 3.09 -17.25
C LEU A 150 12.12 3.49 -18.18
N GLU A 151 13.16 4.13 -17.62
CA GLU A 151 14.42 4.41 -18.32
C GLU A 151 15.24 3.14 -18.62
N ALA A 152 15.32 2.20 -17.66
CA ALA A 152 16.05 0.93 -17.84
C ALA A 152 15.42 0.01 -18.89
N LEU A 153 14.09 -0.03 -18.98
CA LEU A 153 13.35 -0.77 -20.02
C LEU A 153 13.59 -0.20 -21.41
N VAL A 154 13.64 1.14 -21.52
CA VAL A 154 14.04 1.83 -22.75
C VAL A 154 15.47 1.42 -23.12
N LEU A 155 16.42 1.39 -22.17
CA LEU A 155 17.80 0.93 -22.39
C LEU A 155 17.92 -0.55 -22.81
N GLN A 156 17.11 -1.44 -22.24
CA GLN A 156 17.11 -2.87 -22.60
C GLN A 156 16.61 -3.12 -24.03
N ALA A 157 15.58 -2.39 -24.46
CA ALA A 157 15.07 -2.45 -25.83
C ALA A 157 16.14 -2.07 -26.86
N TYR A 158 16.97 -1.06 -26.56
CA TYR A 158 18.10 -0.68 -27.42
C TYR A 158 19.14 -1.79 -27.54
N THR A 159 19.43 -2.53 -26.47
CA THR A 159 20.42 -3.63 -26.54
C THR A 159 19.93 -4.83 -27.35
N SER A 160 18.62 -5.08 -27.40
CA SER A 160 18.04 -6.17 -28.21
C SER A 160 17.96 -5.88 -29.71
N GLU A 161 18.11 -4.63 -30.15
CA GLU A 161 18.09 -4.25 -31.58
C GLU A 161 19.49 -4.16 -32.22
N VAL A 162 20.57 -4.40 -31.45
CA VAL A 162 21.98 -4.23 -31.91
C VAL A 162 22.69 -5.56 -32.21
N GLU A 163 22.01 -6.71 -32.15
CA GLU A 163 22.58 -8.02 -32.50
C GLU A 163 22.44 -8.45 -33.98
N ASP A 164 22.07 -7.55 -34.90
CA ASP A 164 22.16 -7.83 -36.33
C ASP A 164 23.06 -6.79 -37.03
N GLY A 165 24.16 -7.28 -37.60
CA GLY A 165 25.26 -6.46 -38.10
C GLY A 165 24.96 -5.78 -39.43
N ASP A 166 25.27 -4.48 -39.53
CA ASP A 166 26.36 -3.98 -40.37
C ASP A 166 26.52 -2.45 -40.26
N SER A 167 27.76 -2.00 -40.45
CA SER A 167 28.25 -0.63 -40.34
C SER A 167 27.77 0.27 -41.49
N VAL A 168 27.31 1.50 -41.19
CA VAL A 168 27.80 2.80 -41.69
C VAL A 168 26.73 3.90 -41.51
N VAL A 169 27.02 4.81 -40.57
CA VAL A 169 26.71 6.25 -40.52
C VAL A 169 25.26 6.69 -40.78
N HIS A 170 24.44 6.75 -39.72
CA HIS A 170 23.33 7.71 -39.62
C HIS A 170 23.13 8.16 -38.17
N SER A 171 23.30 9.46 -37.95
CA SER A 171 22.61 10.31 -36.96
C SER A 171 22.08 9.64 -35.69
N THR A 172 22.75 9.90 -34.57
CA THR A 172 22.25 9.77 -33.19
C THR A 172 20.85 10.37 -33.06
N ALA A 173 19.82 9.54 -33.18
CA ALA A 173 18.45 9.87 -32.82
C ALA A 173 18.09 8.99 -31.61
N GLN A 174 17.98 9.62 -30.43
CA GLN A 174 17.38 9.02 -29.25
C GLN A 174 15.91 8.71 -29.56
N PHE A 175 15.60 7.47 -29.96
CA PHE A 175 14.24 7.04 -30.25
C PHE A 175 13.52 6.63 -28.97
N SER A 176 12.93 7.60 -28.32
CA SER A 176 11.94 7.43 -27.27
C SER A 176 10.75 6.57 -27.75
N ARG A 177 10.34 5.56 -26.98
CA ARG A 177 9.15 4.76 -27.33
C ARG A 177 7.87 5.51 -26.90
N PRO A 178 6.92 5.77 -27.82
CA PRO A 178 5.62 6.29 -27.46
C PRO A 178 4.82 5.19 -26.74
N MET A 179 4.21 5.56 -25.62
CA MET A 179 3.32 4.72 -24.82
C MET A 179 1.97 5.42 -24.66
N HIS A 180 0.99 4.71 -24.11
CA HIS A 180 -0.29 5.30 -23.77
C HIS A 180 -0.43 5.44 -22.26
N GLU A 181 -0.85 6.60 -21.81
CA GLU A 181 -1.33 6.80 -20.45
C GLU A 181 -2.85 6.77 -20.44
N ILE A 182 -3.42 5.92 -19.60
CA ILE A 182 -4.85 5.72 -19.46
C ILE A 182 -5.23 6.04 -18.03
N THR A 183 -6.06 7.07 -17.84
CA THR A 183 -6.57 7.46 -16.52
C THR A 183 -8.04 7.10 -16.42
N PHE A 184 -8.40 6.35 -15.39
CA PHE A 184 -9.77 5.98 -15.04
C PHE A 184 -10.22 6.73 -13.79
N SER A 185 -11.49 7.11 -13.76
CA SER A 185 -12.16 7.56 -12.55
C SER A 185 -13.55 6.91 -12.41
N THR A 186 -13.82 6.38 -11.22
CA THR A 186 -15.07 5.68 -10.88
C THR A 186 -15.24 5.61 -9.37
N VAL A 187 -16.34 4.99 -8.91
CA VAL A 187 -16.54 4.75 -7.47
C VAL A 187 -15.50 3.76 -6.99
N ASP A 188 -14.79 4.11 -5.91
CA ASP A 188 -13.83 3.23 -5.29
C ASP A 188 -14.57 2.00 -4.73
N ARG A 189 -14.34 0.87 -5.38
CA ARG A 189 -15.06 -0.38 -5.12
C ARG A 189 -14.11 -1.56 -5.05
N PRO A 190 -14.51 -2.60 -4.30
CA PRO A 190 -13.79 -3.87 -4.27
C PRO A 190 -13.56 -4.41 -5.69
N LYS A 191 -12.36 -4.94 -5.96
CA LYS A 191 -11.97 -5.55 -7.25
C LYS A 191 -11.87 -4.57 -8.43
N LEU A 192 -12.09 -3.28 -8.24
CA LEU A 192 -12.03 -2.31 -9.33
C LEU A 192 -10.71 -2.40 -10.09
N LEU A 193 -9.59 -2.39 -9.37
CA LEU A 193 -8.27 -2.46 -9.97
C LEU A 193 -8.06 -3.75 -10.77
N SER A 194 -8.53 -4.89 -10.24
CA SER A 194 -8.47 -6.18 -10.94
C SER A 194 -9.35 -6.19 -12.19
N GLN A 195 -10.50 -5.52 -12.17
CA GLN A 195 -11.38 -5.38 -13.33
C GLN A 195 -10.72 -4.52 -14.40
N LEU A 196 -10.11 -3.39 -14.02
CA LEU A 196 -9.39 -2.52 -14.94
C LEU A 196 -8.16 -3.22 -15.53
N THR A 197 -7.35 -3.90 -14.71
CA THR A 197 -6.19 -4.65 -15.22
C THR A 197 -6.58 -5.81 -16.14
N SER A 198 -7.69 -6.51 -15.84
CA SER A 198 -8.22 -7.56 -16.72
C SER A 198 -8.69 -6.97 -18.05
N LEU A 199 -9.39 -5.84 -18.01
CA LEU A 199 -9.87 -5.14 -19.19
C LEU A 199 -8.70 -4.69 -20.08
N LEU A 200 -7.65 -4.11 -19.50
CA LEU A 200 -6.46 -3.71 -20.24
C LEU A 200 -5.74 -4.91 -20.86
N SER A 201 -5.63 -6.02 -20.12
CA SER A 201 -5.03 -7.26 -20.61
C SER A 201 -5.85 -7.93 -21.73
N GLU A 202 -7.19 -7.90 -21.65
CA GLU A 202 -8.08 -8.42 -22.70
C GLU A 202 -7.96 -7.65 -24.02
N ILE A 203 -7.61 -6.35 -23.95
CA ILE A 203 -7.30 -5.51 -25.11
C ILE A 203 -5.87 -5.79 -25.63
N GLY A 204 -5.03 -6.50 -24.87
CA GLY A 204 -3.66 -6.82 -25.24
C GLY A 204 -2.64 -5.76 -24.84
N LEU A 205 -3.00 -4.89 -23.88
CA LEU A 205 -2.09 -3.88 -23.34
C LEU A 205 -1.26 -4.47 -22.19
N ASN A 206 0.04 -4.17 -22.16
CA ASN A 206 0.89 -4.49 -21.02
C ASN A 206 1.11 -3.25 -20.15
N ILE A 207 0.97 -3.42 -18.84
CA ILE A 207 1.04 -2.33 -17.87
C ILE A 207 2.50 -2.15 -17.46
N GLN A 208 3.08 -1.01 -17.81
CA GLN A 208 4.45 -0.63 -17.44
C GLN A 208 4.48 0.13 -16.12
N GLU A 209 3.48 0.98 -15.90
CA GLU A 209 3.33 1.75 -14.66
C GLU A 209 1.86 1.86 -14.27
N ALA A 210 1.59 1.88 -12.97
CA ALA A 210 0.23 2.01 -12.45
C ALA A 210 0.23 2.74 -11.11
N HIS A 211 -0.63 3.76 -11.02
CA HIS A 211 -0.89 4.57 -9.84
C HIS A 211 -2.39 4.57 -9.56
N ALA A 212 -2.79 4.41 -8.31
CA ALA A 212 -4.21 4.28 -7.97
C ALA A 212 -4.49 5.08 -6.71
N PHE A 213 -5.21 6.18 -6.77
CA PHE A 213 -5.47 7.07 -5.63
C PHE A 213 -6.93 6.97 -5.19
N SER A 214 -7.17 6.78 -3.89
CA SER A 214 -8.52 6.79 -3.33
C SER A 214 -8.82 8.18 -2.78
N THR A 215 -9.97 8.74 -3.13
CA THR A 215 -10.39 10.03 -2.60
C THR A 215 -11.14 9.87 -1.28
N VAL A 216 -11.12 10.91 -0.45
CA VAL A 216 -11.81 10.92 0.85
C VAL A 216 -13.34 10.79 0.75
N ASP A 217 -13.90 11.02 -0.42
CA ASP A 217 -15.33 10.93 -0.74
C ASP A 217 -15.71 9.64 -1.51
N GLY A 218 -14.81 8.66 -1.59
CA GLY A 218 -15.12 7.30 -2.07
C GLY A 218 -15.05 7.10 -3.58
N PHE A 219 -14.27 7.91 -4.28
CA PHE A 219 -13.91 7.71 -5.69
C PHE A 219 -12.47 7.21 -5.82
N SER A 220 -12.15 6.60 -6.96
CA SER A 220 -10.79 6.26 -7.33
C SER A 220 -10.33 7.06 -8.55
N LEU A 221 -9.03 7.29 -8.60
CA LEU A 221 -8.30 7.83 -9.74
C LEU A 221 -7.15 6.86 -10.05
N ASP A 222 -7.31 6.06 -11.10
CA ASP A 222 -6.38 4.99 -11.47
C ASP A 222 -5.69 5.33 -12.80
N VAL A 223 -4.37 5.53 -12.78
CA VAL A 223 -3.55 5.98 -13.92
C VAL A 223 -2.60 4.86 -14.31
N PHE A 224 -2.68 4.40 -15.55
CA PHE A 224 -1.86 3.33 -16.10
C PHE A 224 -1.02 3.85 -17.26
N VAL A 225 0.29 3.59 -17.24
CA VAL A 225 1.14 3.73 -18.44
C VAL A 225 1.27 2.35 -19.04
N VAL A 226 0.87 2.20 -20.30
CA VAL A 226 0.76 0.92 -20.99
C VAL A 226 1.49 0.93 -22.33
N ASP A 227 1.95 -0.24 -22.75
CA ASP A 227 2.42 -0.52 -24.10
C ASP A 227 1.56 -1.61 -24.76
N GLY A 228 1.89 -1.96 -26.01
CA GLY A 228 1.19 -3.02 -26.76
C GLY A 228 0.15 -2.50 -27.78
N TRP A 229 0.05 -1.18 -27.98
CA TRP A 229 -0.82 -0.58 -29.00
C TRP A 229 -0.08 0.40 -29.91
N PRO A 230 -0.34 0.42 -31.23
CA PRO A 230 0.26 1.40 -32.15
C PRO A 230 -0.11 2.84 -31.79
N HIS A 231 0.88 3.74 -31.75
CA HIS A 231 0.68 5.14 -31.36
C HIS A 231 -0.24 5.92 -32.33
N GLU A 232 -0.22 5.58 -33.61
CA GLU A 232 -1.07 6.17 -34.66
C GLU A 232 -2.57 5.83 -34.48
N GLU A 233 -2.88 4.88 -33.60
CA GLU A 233 -4.23 4.33 -33.42
C GLU A 233 -4.83 4.64 -32.04
N THR A 234 -4.41 5.75 -31.41
CA THR A 234 -4.89 6.16 -30.07
C THR A 234 -6.42 6.28 -29.99
N GLU A 235 -7.07 6.81 -31.03
CA GLU A 235 -8.54 6.84 -31.10
C GLU A 235 -9.17 5.44 -31.25
N GLN A 236 -8.47 4.50 -31.90
CA GLN A 236 -8.94 3.12 -31.99
C GLN A 236 -8.80 2.40 -30.65
N LEU A 237 -7.72 2.66 -29.91
CA LEU A 237 -7.54 2.18 -28.54
C LEU A 237 -8.67 2.69 -27.64
N LYS A 238 -8.99 3.99 -27.73
CA LYS A 238 -10.12 4.57 -27.01
C LYS A 238 -11.44 3.87 -27.35
N ASN A 239 -11.73 3.66 -28.63
CA ASN A 239 -12.92 2.93 -29.07
C ASN A 239 -12.94 1.46 -28.58
N ALA A 240 -11.79 0.79 -28.54
CA ALA A 240 -11.67 -0.58 -28.03
C ALA A 240 -11.96 -0.63 -26.52
N LEU A 241 -11.41 0.33 -25.75
CA LEU A 241 -11.69 0.50 -24.33
C LEU A 241 -13.18 0.77 -24.08
N GLU A 242 -13.82 1.71 -24.81
CA GLU A 242 -15.26 1.99 -24.67
C GLU A 242 -16.10 0.73 -24.90
N LYS A 243 -15.77 -0.04 -25.95
CA LYS A 243 -16.48 -1.27 -26.30
C LYS A 243 -16.33 -2.35 -25.22
N GLU A 244 -15.13 -2.53 -24.65
CA GLU A 244 -14.90 -3.54 -23.61
C GLU A 244 -15.54 -3.15 -22.29
N ILE A 245 -15.51 -1.86 -21.94
CA ILE A 245 -16.24 -1.32 -20.78
C ILE A 245 -17.74 -1.59 -20.94
N LEU A 246 -18.32 -1.39 -22.14
CA LEU A 246 -19.74 -1.63 -22.38
C LEU A 246 -20.11 -3.12 -22.22
N LYS A 247 -19.30 -4.03 -22.79
CA LYS A 247 -19.47 -5.49 -22.58
C LYS A 247 -19.39 -5.89 -21.12
N SER A 248 -18.49 -5.26 -20.36
CA SER A 248 -18.34 -5.53 -18.92
C SER A 248 -19.58 -5.11 -18.12
N LYS A 249 -20.27 -4.03 -18.51
CA LYS A 249 -21.53 -3.58 -17.90
C LYS A 249 -22.67 -4.59 -18.10
N ASP A 250 -22.79 -5.15 -19.31
CA ASP A 250 -23.87 -6.12 -19.64
C ASP A 250 -23.72 -7.45 -18.89
N LYS A 251 -22.48 -7.87 -18.63
CA LYS A 251 -22.15 -9.07 -17.83
C LYS A 251 -22.57 -8.94 -16.36
N ILE A 252 -22.59 -7.71 -15.83
CA ILE A 252 -22.93 -7.42 -14.43
C ILE A 252 -24.47 -7.42 -14.22
N CYS A 253 -25.24 -6.95 -15.21
CA CYS A 253 -26.71 -6.91 -15.14
C CYS A 253 -27.34 -8.32 -15.18
N SER A 254 -26.72 -9.26 -15.90
CA SER A 254 -27.22 -10.63 -16.07
C SER A 254 -27.08 -11.51 -14.81
N ASN A 255 -26.19 -11.14 -13.87
CA ASN A 255 -25.92 -11.93 -12.65
C ASN A 255 -26.73 -11.48 -11.42
N GLN A 256 -27.56 -10.44 -11.51
CA GLN A 256 -28.34 -9.95 -10.37
C GLN A 256 -29.75 -10.56 -10.26
N HIS A 257 -30.21 -11.33 -11.25
CA HIS A 257 -31.58 -11.86 -11.31
C HIS A 257 -31.76 -13.31 -10.81
N ALA A 258 -30.74 -13.95 -10.25
CA ALA A 258 -30.86 -15.32 -9.73
C ALA A 258 -30.28 -15.44 -8.32
N LEU A 259 -31.11 -15.22 -7.30
CA LEU A 259 -31.15 -15.94 -6.00
C LEU A 259 -31.80 -15.09 -4.89
N PHE A 260 -33.11 -15.24 -4.68
CA PHE A 260 -33.74 -15.13 -3.35
C PHE A 260 -35.04 -15.96 -3.34
N PRO A 261 -35.15 -17.04 -2.56
CA PRO A 261 -36.45 -17.54 -2.14
C PRO A 261 -37.03 -16.59 -1.09
N ILE A 262 -38.27 -16.19 -1.32
CA ILE A 262 -39.10 -15.37 -0.45
C ILE A 262 -39.31 -16.11 0.88
N ILE A 263 -38.85 -15.51 1.99
CA ILE A 263 -39.31 -15.88 3.35
C ILE A 263 -40.19 -14.72 3.83
N GLU A 264 -41.43 -15.03 4.19
CA GLU A 264 -42.45 -14.08 4.62
C GLU A 264 -42.08 -13.35 5.93
N PRO A 265 -42.50 -12.08 6.11
CA PRO A 265 -42.22 -11.31 7.31
C PRO A 265 -43.23 -11.65 8.41
N SER A 266 -42.81 -12.42 9.41
CA SER A 266 -43.58 -12.63 10.64
C SER A 266 -43.09 -11.69 11.76
N GLN A 267 -43.92 -10.68 12.02
CA GLN A 267 -44.12 -9.96 13.30
C GLN A 267 -42.91 -9.26 13.95
N VAL A 268 -42.87 -7.95 13.70
CA VAL A 268 -42.23 -6.93 14.53
C VAL A 268 -42.80 -7.00 15.94
N GLN A 269 -41.99 -7.44 16.90
CA GLN A 269 -42.17 -7.10 18.32
C GLN A 269 -41.06 -6.14 18.74
N SER A 270 -41.49 -5.09 19.42
CA SER A 270 -40.75 -3.89 19.83
C SER A 270 -39.36 -4.15 20.40
N ILE A 271 -38.33 -3.61 19.75
CA ILE A 271 -36.98 -3.57 20.30
C ILE A 271 -36.96 -2.48 21.38
N SER A 272 -36.90 -2.89 22.64
CA SER A 272 -36.50 -2.00 23.73
C SER A 272 -35.05 -1.56 23.54
N SER A 273 -34.81 -0.27 23.78
CA SER A 273 -33.51 0.40 23.80
C SER A 273 -32.47 -0.40 24.58
N THR A 274 -31.47 -0.94 23.87
CA THR A 274 -30.29 -1.56 24.48
C THR A 274 -29.04 -0.97 23.82
N ASP A 275 -28.30 -0.15 24.59
CA ASP A 275 -27.11 0.62 24.20
C ASP A 275 -25.82 -0.22 24.00
N TYR A 276 -25.97 -1.48 23.62
CA TYR A 276 -24.87 -2.45 23.53
C TYR A 276 -24.85 -3.15 22.18
N VAL A 277 -23.64 -3.39 21.67
CA VAL A 277 -23.45 -4.26 20.51
C VAL A 277 -23.64 -5.71 20.95
N LYS A 278 -24.64 -6.40 20.39
CA LYS A 278 -24.95 -7.79 20.75
C LYS A 278 -23.89 -8.72 20.17
N ILE A 279 -22.92 -9.13 20.99
CA ILE A 279 -21.97 -10.18 20.66
C ILE A 279 -22.53 -11.53 21.16
N PRO A 280 -22.49 -12.62 20.38
CA PRO A 280 -22.92 -13.93 20.85
C PRO A 280 -22.20 -14.31 22.17
N THR A 281 -22.97 -14.62 23.21
CA THR A 281 -22.46 -15.03 24.52
C THR A 281 -22.53 -16.54 24.65
N ASP A 282 -21.41 -17.19 24.94
CA ASP A 282 -21.26 -18.60 25.29
C ASP A 282 -21.28 -18.84 26.83
N GLY A 283 -21.59 -17.81 27.61
CA GLY A 283 -21.90 -17.92 29.04
C GLY A 283 -20.70 -18.13 29.97
N ALA A 284 -19.45 -17.98 29.50
CA ALA A 284 -18.28 -18.37 30.30
C ALA A 284 -17.18 -17.31 30.53
N ASP A 285 -17.19 -16.11 29.93
CA ASP A 285 -16.09 -15.15 30.15
C ASP A 285 -16.56 -13.71 30.42
N VAL A 286 -16.01 -13.10 31.48
CA VAL A 286 -16.11 -11.65 31.77
C VAL A 286 -15.03 -10.95 30.94
N TRP A 287 -15.33 -10.65 29.68
CA TRP A 287 -14.43 -9.96 28.75
C TRP A 287 -14.85 -8.51 28.47
N GLU A 288 -16.08 -8.14 28.85
CA GLU A 288 -16.58 -6.77 28.75
C GLU A 288 -15.90 -5.92 29.83
N ILE A 289 -15.23 -4.85 29.41
CA ILE A 289 -14.50 -3.95 30.29
C ILE A 289 -15.30 -2.66 30.45
N ASP A 290 -15.39 -2.18 31.69
CA ASP A 290 -15.85 -0.82 31.97
C ASP A 290 -14.75 0.17 31.55
N ALA A 291 -15.08 1.02 30.57
CA ALA A 291 -14.15 2.02 30.03
C ALA A 291 -13.57 2.96 31.11
N SER A 292 -14.26 3.17 32.24
CA SER A 292 -13.76 3.97 33.36
C SER A 292 -12.55 3.37 34.07
N LEU A 293 -12.31 2.07 33.91
CA LEU A 293 -11.14 1.36 34.45
C LEU A 293 -9.90 1.51 33.57
N LEU A 294 -10.06 2.03 32.35
CA LEU A 294 -8.97 2.22 31.40
C LEU A 294 -8.20 3.50 31.68
N LYS A 295 -6.88 3.39 31.71
CA LYS A 295 -5.98 4.54 31.77
C LYS A 295 -5.26 4.66 30.44
N PHE A 296 -5.58 5.70 29.68
CA PHE A 296 -4.87 6.03 28.45
C PHE A 296 -3.54 6.72 28.78
N GLU A 297 -2.47 6.33 28.11
CA GLU A 297 -1.15 6.93 28.22
C GLU A 297 -0.82 7.69 26.94
N SER A 298 -0.05 7.07 26.04
CA SER A 298 0.41 7.68 24.79
C SER A 298 -0.28 7.06 23.59
N ARG A 299 -0.63 7.87 22.58
CA ARG A 299 -1.06 7.37 21.27
C ARG A 299 0.11 6.71 20.55
N VAL A 300 -0.07 5.45 20.13
CA VAL A 300 0.93 4.63 19.45
C VAL A 300 0.78 4.74 17.94
N GLY A 301 -0.46 4.87 17.44
CA GLY A 301 -0.73 4.99 16.01
C GLY A 301 -2.15 5.45 15.70
N SER A 302 -2.36 5.81 14.44
CA SER A 302 -3.67 6.06 13.85
C SER A 302 -3.82 5.14 12.64
N GLY A 303 -4.92 4.40 12.57
CA GLY A 303 -5.29 3.58 11.41
C GLY A 303 -6.60 4.06 10.79
N SER A 304 -7.00 3.41 9.71
CA SER A 304 -8.29 3.60 9.04
C SER A 304 -9.48 3.25 9.93
N PHE A 305 -9.32 2.24 10.79
CA PHE A 305 -10.39 1.70 11.66
C PHE A 305 -10.42 2.31 13.06
N GLY A 306 -9.47 3.19 13.41
CA GLY A 306 -9.37 3.71 14.76
C GLY A 306 -7.98 4.16 15.19
N ASP A 307 -7.89 4.63 16.42
CA ASP A 307 -6.64 5.07 17.04
C ASP A 307 -6.15 4.01 18.02
N LEU A 308 -4.84 3.72 17.99
CA LEU A 308 -4.19 2.78 18.89
C LEU A 308 -3.46 3.55 19.98
N TYR A 309 -3.80 3.27 21.24
CA TYR A 309 -3.18 3.85 22.42
C TYR A 309 -2.43 2.79 23.22
N LYS A 310 -1.34 3.20 23.85
CA LYS A 310 -0.79 2.52 25.01
C LYS A 310 -1.63 2.94 26.22
N GLY A 311 -1.91 2.00 27.10
CA GLY A 311 -2.57 2.30 28.36
C GLY A 311 -2.31 1.23 29.42
N THR A 312 -3.02 1.37 30.53
CA THR A 312 -2.98 0.43 31.64
C THR A 312 -4.40 0.00 32.01
N TYR A 313 -4.59 -1.31 32.22
CA TYR A 313 -5.82 -1.91 32.76
C TYR A 313 -5.45 -2.88 33.88
N CYS A 314 -6.05 -2.71 35.08
CA CYS A 314 -5.73 -3.54 36.25
C CYS A 314 -4.22 -3.69 36.57
N SER A 315 -3.44 -2.61 36.38
CA SER A 315 -1.98 -2.57 36.53
C SER A 315 -1.18 -3.38 35.49
N GLN A 316 -1.83 -3.88 34.45
CA GLN A 316 -1.18 -4.48 33.28
C GLN A 316 -1.11 -3.47 32.14
N GLU A 317 0.04 -3.38 31.47
CA GLU A 317 0.18 -2.58 30.24
C GLU A 317 -0.62 -3.23 29.10
N VAL A 318 -1.41 -2.42 28.39
CA VAL A 318 -2.31 -2.85 27.32
C VAL A 318 -2.21 -1.96 26.10
N ALA A 319 -2.50 -2.52 24.94
CA ALA A 319 -2.79 -1.78 23.73
C ALA A 319 -4.31 -1.62 23.61
N ILE A 320 -4.77 -0.38 23.42
CA ILE A 320 -6.19 0.00 23.37
C ILE A 320 -6.49 0.53 21.96
N LYS A 321 -7.17 -0.28 21.15
CA LYS A 321 -7.63 0.09 19.80
C LYS A 321 -9.03 0.70 19.91
N VAL A 322 -9.13 2.02 19.78
CA VAL A 322 -10.38 2.80 19.91
C VAL A 322 -10.98 3.06 18.53
N LEU A 323 -12.24 2.69 18.34
CA LEU A 323 -12.98 2.99 17.12
C LEU A 323 -13.48 4.45 17.15
N LYS A 324 -13.31 5.17 16.04
CA LYS A 324 -13.69 6.58 15.95
C LYS A 324 -15.22 6.72 15.85
N PRO A 325 -15.90 7.43 16.78
CA PRO A 325 -17.35 7.55 16.80
C PRO A 325 -17.94 8.13 15.50
N ASP A 326 -17.23 9.06 14.87
CA ASP A 326 -17.69 9.79 13.68
C ASP A 326 -17.74 8.93 12.40
N LEU A 327 -17.20 7.71 12.45
CA LEU A 327 -17.10 6.77 11.32
C LEU A 327 -17.86 5.46 11.57
N VAL A 328 -18.60 5.34 12.68
CA VAL A 328 -19.29 4.08 13.02
C VAL A 328 -20.55 3.92 12.19
N ASP A 329 -20.46 3.12 11.14
CA ASP A 329 -21.62 2.57 10.44
C ASP A 329 -21.97 1.15 10.92
N LYS A 330 -23.04 0.57 10.37
CA LYS A 330 -23.48 -0.79 10.73
C LYS A 330 -22.48 -1.87 10.32
N ASP A 331 -21.70 -1.64 9.26
CA ASP A 331 -20.74 -2.61 8.74
C ASP A 331 -19.49 -2.64 9.62
N MET A 332 -18.97 -1.48 10.02
CA MET A 332 -17.87 -1.34 10.98
C MET A 332 -18.22 -1.94 12.34
N LEU A 333 -19.46 -1.75 12.80
CA LEU A 333 -19.93 -2.36 14.04
C LEU A 333 -19.97 -3.89 13.96
N ARG A 334 -20.37 -4.43 12.80
CA ARG A 334 -20.34 -5.88 12.52
C ARG A 334 -18.90 -6.40 12.50
N GLU A 335 -17.99 -5.68 11.85
CA GLU A 335 -16.55 -6.02 11.82
C GLU A 335 -15.94 -6.02 13.22
N PHE A 336 -16.21 -4.98 14.02
CA PHE A 336 -15.79 -4.91 15.42
C PHE A 336 -16.31 -6.09 16.25
N THR A 337 -17.60 -6.40 16.12
CA THR A 337 -18.23 -7.54 16.81
C THR A 337 -17.56 -8.85 16.45
N GLN A 338 -17.29 -9.04 15.15
CA GLN A 338 -16.64 -10.24 14.64
C GLN A 338 -15.19 -10.34 15.12
N GLU A 339 -14.46 -9.22 15.13
CA GLU A 339 -13.09 -9.13 15.62
C GLU A 339 -13.02 -9.57 17.08
N VAL A 340 -13.87 -9.00 17.95
CA VAL A 340 -13.97 -9.39 19.36
C VAL A 340 -14.39 -10.86 19.52
N PHE A 341 -15.32 -11.36 18.69
CA PHE A 341 -15.77 -12.75 18.73
C PHE A 341 -14.69 -13.76 18.32
N ILE A 342 -13.82 -13.42 17.37
CA ILE A 342 -12.69 -14.26 16.99
C ILE A 342 -11.63 -14.19 18.08
N MET A 343 -11.22 -12.98 18.47
CA MET A 343 -10.10 -12.76 19.38
C MET A 343 -10.30 -13.40 20.75
N ARG A 344 -11.53 -13.47 21.28
CA ARG A 344 -11.81 -14.14 22.56
C ARG A 344 -11.51 -15.64 22.55
N LYS A 345 -11.56 -16.30 21.39
CA LYS A 345 -11.38 -17.76 21.27
C LYS A 345 -9.93 -18.16 21.09
N ILE A 346 -9.04 -17.19 20.92
CA ILE A 346 -7.67 -17.39 20.48
C ILE A 346 -6.73 -17.15 21.65
N ARG A 347 -6.00 -18.20 22.03
CA ARG A 347 -5.03 -18.16 23.12
C ARG A 347 -3.81 -18.98 22.75
N HIS A 348 -2.75 -18.30 22.35
CA HIS A 348 -1.50 -18.93 21.96
C HIS A 348 -0.31 -18.00 22.22
N LYS A 349 0.83 -18.55 22.64
CA LYS A 349 2.02 -17.75 23.01
C LYS A 349 2.60 -16.91 21.88
N ASN A 350 2.34 -17.28 20.62
CA ASN A 350 2.79 -16.58 19.41
C ASN A 350 1.65 -15.87 18.66
N VAL A 351 0.52 -15.62 19.33
CA VAL A 351 -0.59 -14.81 18.82
C VAL A 351 -0.93 -13.77 19.87
N VAL A 352 -1.18 -12.53 19.46
CA VAL A 352 -1.45 -11.44 20.40
C VAL A 352 -2.67 -11.77 21.25
N GLN A 353 -2.49 -11.73 22.57
CA GLN A 353 -3.52 -12.07 23.54
C GLN A 353 -4.58 -10.97 23.66
N PHE A 354 -5.83 -11.37 23.46
CA PHE A 354 -7.00 -10.58 23.80
C PHE A 354 -7.16 -10.46 25.32
N ILE A 355 -7.43 -9.25 25.81
CA ILE A 355 -7.66 -8.96 27.24
C ILE A 355 -9.13 -8.65 27.49
N GLY A 356 -9.76 -7.89 26.60
CA GLY A 356 -11.18 -7.55 26.72
C GLY A 356 -11.61 -6.50 25.69
N ALA A 357 -12.86 -6.08 25.77
CA ALA A 357 -13.39 -5.04 24.89
C ALA A 357 -14.42 -4.18 25.63
N CYS A 358 -14.56 -2.92 25.19
CA CYS A 358 -15.68 -2.06 25.54
C CYS A 358 -16.65 -2.05 24.35
N THR A 359 -17.89 -2.47 24.57
CA THR A 359 -18.90 -2.61 23.50
C THR A 359 -20.03 -1.59 23.60
N ARG A 360 -19.93 -0.64 24.54
CA ARG A 360 -20.88 0.46 24.71
C ARG A 360 -20.46 1.67 23.90
N THR A 361 -21.35 2.18 23.06
CA THR A 361 -21.14 3.47 22.40
C THR A 361 -21.15 4.61 23.44
N PRO A 362 -20.36 5.68 23.22
CA PRO A 362 -19.44 5.92 22.11
C PRO A 362 -18.06 5.27 22.28
N ASN A 363 -17.79 4.59 23.40
CA ASN A 363 -16.47 4.11 23.79
C ASN A 363 -16.20 2.68 23.31
N LEU A 364 -16.25 2.46 21.99
CA LEU A 364 -15.94 1.15 21.41
C LEU A 364 -14.43 0.95 21.33
N CYS A 365 -13.90 -0.06 22.03
CA CYS A 365 -12.48 -0.40 21.93
C CYS A 365 -12.16 -1.87 22.19
N ILE A 366 -11.05 -2.33 21.62
CA ILE A 366 -10.47 -3.67 21.82
C ILE A 366 -9.16 -3.53 22.60
N LEU A 367 -9.00 -4.35 23.64
CA LEU A 367 -7.80 -4.42 24.45
C LEU A 367 -7.01 -5.70 24.16
N THR A 368 -5.72 -5.51 23.91
CA THR A 368 -4.75 -6.60 23.80
C THR A 368 -3.54 -6.34 24.69
N GLU A 369 -2.72 -7.37 24.87
CA GLU A 369 -1.40 -7.19 25.48
C GLU A 369 -0.57 -6.15 24.71
N PHE A 370 0.18 -5.32 25.44
CA PHE A 370 1.06 -4.34 24.83
C PHE A 370 2.39 -4.97 24.39
N MET A 371 2.75 -4.75 23.13
CA MET A 371 3.97 -5.29 22.53
C MET A 371 5.06 -4.21 22.49
N SER A 372 5.88 -4.14 23.53
CA SER A 372 6.75 -2.99 23.84
C SER A 372 7.83 -2.69 22.80
N ARG A 373 8.25 -3.67 21.98
CA ARG A 373 9.22 -3.46 20.90
C ARG A 373 8.58 -3.08 19.57
N GLY A 374 7.25 -3.01 19.51
CA GLY A 374 6.51 -2.68 18.30
C GLY A 374 6.59 -3.79 17.24
N SER A 375 6.41 -3.40 15.97
CA SER A 375 6.40 -4.36 14.86
C SER A 375 7.79 -4.73 14.35
N VAL A 376 7.90 -5.96 13.83
CA VAL A 376 9.10 -6.45 13.13
C VAL A 376 9.46 -5.52 11.96
N TYR A 377 8.47 -4.97 11.26
CA TYR A 377 8.68 -3.98 10.20
C TYR A 377 9.43 -2.73 10.71
N ASN A 378 9.03 -2.19 11.87
CA ASN A 378 9.71 -1.03 12.45
C ASN A 378 11.15 -1.37 12.83
N PHE A 379 11.39 -2.56 13.39
CA PHE A 379 12.72 -3.04 13.73
C PHE A 379 13.62 -3.12 12.49
N LEU A 380 13.18 -3.76 11.42
CA LEU A 380 13.97 -3.92 10.19
C LEU A 380 14.19 -2.57 9.48
N HIS A 381 13.11 -1.81 9.23
CA HIS A 381 13.18 -0.70 8.28
C HIS A 381 13.42 0.67 8.90
N LYS A 382 12.91 0.91 10.12
CA LYS A 382 13.06 2.19 10.81
C LYS A 382 14.27 2.21 11.73
N GLN A 383 14.50 1.11 12.46
CA GLN A 383 15.65 0.99 13.36
C GLN A 383 16.88 0.43 12.65
N LYS A 384 16.75 -0.02 11.39
CA LYS A 384 17.82 -0.66 10.61
C LYS A 384 18.43 -1.86 11.35
N GLY A 385 17.57 -2.58 12.08
CA GLY A 385 17.93 -3.82 12.76
C GLY A 385 18.10 -4.97 11.76
N ALA A 386 18.88 -5.98 12.16
CA ALA A 386 19.06 -7.20 11.38
C ALA A 386 19.12 -8.40 12.32
N PHE A 387 18.54 -9.52 11.90
CA PHE A 387 18.61 -10.76 12.67
C PHE A 387 19.77 -11.63 12.19
N LYS A 388 20.63 -12.06 13.12
CA LYS A 388 21.56 -13.16 12.84
C LYS A 388 20.77 -14.46 12.66
N LEU A 389 21.31 -15.39 11.87
CA LEU A 389 20.63 -16.63 11.49
C LEU A 389 19.97 -17.38 12.67
N PRO A 390 20.60 -17.57 13.85
CA PRO A 390 19.94 -18.25 14.97
C PRO A 390 18.68 -17.52 15.49
N VAL A 391 18.74 -16.19 15.57
CA VAL A 391 17.60 -15.36 16.02
C VAL A 391 16.53 -15.30 14.95
N LEU A 392 16.92 -15.20 13.67
CA LEU A 392 16.01 -15.26 12.53
C LEU A 392 15.20 -16.56 12.55
N LEU A 393 15.85 -17.70 12.74
CA LEU A 393 15.18 -19.00 12.81
C LEU A 393 14.22 -19.08 13.99
N LYS A 394 14.58 -18.51 15.16
CA LYS A 394 13.67 -18.40 16.31
C LYS A 394 12.44 -17.56 15.97
N VAL A 395 12.62 -16.39 15.36
CA VAL A 395 11.54 -15.49 14.94
C VAL A 395 10.63 -16.17 13.91
N ALA A 396 11.21 -16.78 12.87
CA ALA A 396 10.47 -17.54 11.86
C ALA A 396 9.65 -18.66 12.50
N LEU A 397 10.23 -19.40 13.45
CA LEU A 397 9.56 -20.48 14.17
C LEU A 397 8.41 -19.98 15.05
N ASP A 398 8.56 -18.82 15.70
CA ASP A 398 7.49 -18.18 16.48
C ASP A 398 6.31 -17.79 15.58
N ILE A 399 6.59 -17.15 14.44
CA ILE A 399 5.58 -16.80 13.43
C ILE A 399 4.86 -18.06 12.93
N SER A 400 5.61 -19.09 12.53
CA SER A 400 5.03 -20.33 12.02
C SER A 400 4.15 -21.04 13.05
N LYS A 401 4.52 -21.04 14.34
CA LYS A 401 3.67 -21.60 15.41
C LYS A 401 2.38 -20.83 15.60
N GLY A 402 2.45 -19.49 15.59
CA GLY A 402 1.27 -18.63 15.70
C GLY A 402 0.31 -18.86 14.53
N MET A 403 0.82 -18.88 13.32
CA MET A 403 0.02 -19.12 12.11
C MET A 403 -0.54 -20.55 12.03
N ASN A 404 0.24 -21.56 12.41
CA ASN A 404 -0.25 -22.94 12.50
C ASN A 404 -1.44 -23.05 13.47
N TYR A 405 -1.37 -22.37 14.62
CA TYR A 405 -2.47 -22.34 15.58
C TYR A 405 -3.73 -21.66 14.99
N LEU A 406 -3.57 -20.54 14.28
CA LEU A 406 -4.70 -19.88 13.61
C LEU A 406 -5.35 -20.80 12.56
N HIS A 407 -4.55 -21.46 11.72
CA HIS A 407 -5.03 -22.39 10.70
C HIS A 407 -5.76 -23.60 11.30
N GLN A 408 -5.25 -24.16 12.41
CA GLN A 408 -5.92 -25.24 13.15
C GLN A 408 -7.28 -24.82 13.74
N ASN A 409 -7.48 -23.53 13.99
CA ASN A 409 -8.75 -22.95 14.43
C ASN A 409 -9.59 -22.41 13.25
N ASN A 410 -9.28 -22.81 12.01
CA ASN A 410 -9.96 -22.39 10.78
C ASN A 410 -9.93 -20.87 10.53
N ILE A 411 -8.88 -20.19 10.98
CA ILE A 411 -8.67 -18.76 10.76
C ILE A 411 -7.58 -18.59 9.72
N ILE A 412 -7.93 -17.96 8.59
CA ILE A 412 -6.99 -17.51 7.55
C ILE A 412 -6.67 -16.04 7.83
N HIS A 413 -5.39 -15.69 7.95
CA HIS A 413 -4.96 -14.35 8.34
C HIS A 413 -5.14 -13.31 7.22
N ARG A 414 -4.73 -13.65 5.98
CA ARG A 414 -4.92 -12.87 4.73
C ARG A 414 -4.11 -11.58 4.59
N ASP A 415 -3.62 -11.02 5.69
CA ASP A 415 -2.73 -9.84 5.70
C ASP A 415 -1.42 -10.12 6.47
N LEU A 416 -0.82 -11.30 6.26
CA LEU A 416 0.43 -11.65 6.96
C LEU A 416 1.58 -10.82 6.37
N LYS A 417 2.17 -9.96 7.19
CA LYS A 417 3.30 -9.07 6.84
C LYS A 417 4.06 -8.68 8.10
N THR A 418 5.31 -8.24 7.97
CA THR A 418 6.14 -7.84 9.13
C THR A 418 5.56 -6.68 9.95
N ALA A 419 4.64 -5.89 9.41
CA ALA A 419 3.94 -4.84 10.16
C ALA A 419 2.91 -5.42 11.17
N ASN A 420 2.35 -6.59 10.89
CA ASN A 420 1.37 -7.30 11.73
C ASN A 420 2.04 -8.35 12.63
N LEU A 421 3.38 -8.38 12.67
CA LEU A 421 4.17 -9.20 13.57
C LEU A 421 4.75 -8.31 14.64
N LEU A 422 4.35 -8.52 15.89
CA LEU A 422 4.74 -7.68 17.01
C LEU A 422 5.71 -8.41 17.93
N MET A 423 6.59 -7.65 18.59
CA MET A 423 7.62 -8.19 19.47
C MET A 423 7.49 -7.66 20.89
N ASP A 424 7.61 -8.55 21.88
CA ASP A 424 7.61 -8.20 23.29
C ASP A 424 9.02 -7.89 23.81
N GLU A 425 9.12 -7.54 25.10
CA GLU A 425 10.40 -7.22 25.75
C GLU A 425 11.43 -8.36 25.69
N ASN A 426 10.96 -9.61 25.64
CA ASN A 426 11.74 -10.86 25.63
C ASN A 426 12.06 -11.36 24.21
N GLU A 427 11.82 -10.53 23.19
CA GLU A 427 12.06 -10.85 21.78
C GLU A 427 11.24 -12.06 21.29
N VAL A 428 10.06 -12.28 21.88
CA VAL A 428 9.08 -13.24 21.36
C VAL A 428 8.21 -12.53 20.35
N VAL A 429 8.05 -13.15 19.18
CA VAL A 429 7.19 -12.62 18.12
C VAL A 429 5.79 -13.22 18.21
N LYS A 430 4.79 -12.35 18.07
CA LYS A 430 3.36 -12.69 18.08
C LYS A 430 2.67 -12.13 16.84
N VAL A 431 1.76 -12.92 16.28
CA VAL A 431 0.90 -12.53 15.17
C VAL A 431 -0.25 -11.65 15.69
N ALA A 432 -0.42 -10.47 15.11
CA ALA A 432 -1.47 -9.49 15.41
C ALA A 432 -2.44 -9.33 14.22
N ASP A 433 -3.54 -8.58 14.41
CA ASP A 433 -4.48 -8.19 13.34
C ASP A 433 -5.06 -9.34 12.49
N PHE A 434 -5.22 -10.52 13.10
CA PHE A 434 -5.85 -11.71 12.51
C PHE A 434 -7.40 -11.67 12.57
N GLY A 435 -7.97 -10.61 13.15
CA GLY A 435 -9.36 -10.53 13.62
C GLY A 435 -10.39 -10.03 12.60
N VAL A 436 -9.98 -9.57 11.43
CA VAL A 436 -10.87 -9.32 10.27
C VAL A 436 -10.42 -10.21 9.11
N SER A 437 -10.27 -11.50 9.40
CA SER A 437 -10.37 -12.51 8.36
C SER A 437 -11.56 -12.14 7.50
N ARG A 438 -11.32 -11.81 6.22
CA ARG A 438 -12.32 -11.34 5.24
C ARG A 438 -13.33 -12.43 4.90
N VAL A 439 -13.88 -13.07 5.92
CA VAL A 439 -14.84 -14.16 5.86
C VAL A 439 -16.03 -13.59 5.10
N GLN A 440 -16.14 -13.98 3.83
CA GLN A 440 -17.27 -13.76 2.94
C GLN A 440 -17.54 -12.35 2.37
N ALA A 441 -16.70 -11.35 2.57
CA ALA A 441 -16.81 -10.14 1.75
C ALA A 441 -16.12 -10.37 0.39
N GLN A 442 -16.88 -10.89 -0.59
CA GLN A 442 -16.54 -10.74 -2.02
C GLN A 442 -16.49 -9.25 -2.46
N SER A 443 -16.72 -8.32 -1.53
CA SER A 443 -16.96 -6.90 -1.71
C SER A 443 -16.24 -6.00 -0.66
N GLY A 444 -15.05 -6.37 -0.15
CA GLY A 444 -14.25 -5.47 0.68
C GLY A 444 -13.42 -4.52 -0.19
N VAL A 445 -13.59 -3.20 -0.05
CA VAL A 445 -12.87 -2.18 -0.83
C VAL A 445 -11.38 -2.38 -0.57
N MET A 446 -10.67 -2.81 -1.60
CA MET A 446 -9.22 -3.04 -1.55
C MET A 446 -8.57 -1.81 -2.16
N THR A 447 -8.52 -0.73 -1.39
CA THR A 447 -7.82 0.49 -1.81
C THR A 447 -6.34 0.17 -1.99
N ALA A 448 -5.76 0.61 -3.09
CA ALA A 448 -4.34 0.40 -3.40
C ALA A 448 -3.37 1.14 -2.44
N GLU A 449 -3.92 1.83 -1.45
CA GLU A 449 -3.22 2.68 -0.50
C GLU A 449 -2.56 1.91 0.66
N THR A 450 -2.97 0.68 0.97
CA THR A 450 -2.49 -0.01 2.19
C THR A 450 -1.09 -0.64 2.07
N GLY A 451 -0.43 -0.57 0.92
CA GLY A 451 0.94 -1.09 0.73
C GLY A 451 1.11 -2.61 0.91
N THR A 452 0.03 -3.35 1.21
CA THR A 452 0.04 -4.79 1.52
C THR A 452 0.38 -5.68 0.32
N TYR A 453 0.20 -5.21 -0.93
CA TYR A 453 0.35 -6.05 -2.13
C TYR A 453 1.68 -6.80 -2.23
N ARG A 454 2.76 -6.25 -1.68
CA ARG A 454 4.10 -6.84 -1.70
C ARG A 454 4.17 -8.23 -1.04
N TRP A 455 3.30 -8.52 -0.08
CA TRP A 455 3.27 -9.83 0.61
C TRP A 455 2.14 -10.74 0.11
N MET A 456 1.32 -10.29 -0.84
CA MET A 456 0.12 -11.03 -1.24
C MET A 456 0.44 -12.17 -2.21
N ALA A 457 -0.25 -13.29 -2.02
CA ALA A 457 -0.21 -14.41 -2.95
C ALA A 457 -0.88 -14.06 -4.29
N PRO A 458 -0.44 -14.65 -5.41
CA PRO A 458 -0.98 -14.36 -6.74
C PRO A 458 -2.50 -14.60 -6.82
N GLU A 459 -3.00 -15.69 -6.24
CA GLU A 459 -4.44 -15.98 -6.23
C GLU A 459 -5.27 -14.96 -5.43
N VAL A 460 -4.68 -14.28 -4.44
CA VAL A 460 -5.35 -13.23 -3.68
C VAL A 460 -5.35 -11.93 -4.47
N ILE A 461 -4.26 -11.61 -5.18
CA ILE A 461 -4.17 -10.44 -6.07
C ILE A 461 -5.19 -10.57 -7.22
N GLU A 462 -5.30 -11.76 -7.80
CA GLU A 462 -6.26 -12.08 -8.87
C GLU A 462 -7.70 -12.27 -8.37
N HIS A 463 -7.95 -12.15 -7.06
CA HIS A 463 -9.26 -12.36 -6.43
C HIS A 463 -9.89 -13.74 -6.75
N LYS A 464 -9.06 -14.75 -7.01
CA LYS A 464 -9.50 -16.14 -7.18
C LYS A 464 -9.91 -16.73 -5.82
N PRO A 465 -10.70 -17.82 -5.80
CA PRO A 465 -10.90 -18.58 -4.57
C PRO A 465 -9.54 -19.03 -4.00
N TYR A 466 -9.30 -18.74 -2.72
CA TYR A 466 -8.06 -19.09 -2.02
C TYR A 466 -8.37 -19.70 -0.66
N ASP A 467 -7.43 -20.48 -0.15
CA ASP A 467 -7.47 -21.09 1.18
C ASP A 467 -6.33 -20.56 2.06
N HIS A 468 -5.99 -21.29 3.13
CA HIS A 468 -4.93 -20.93 4.06
C HIS A 468 -3.52 -20.94 3.42
N LYS A 469 -3.35 -21.48 2.21
CA LYS A 469 -2.07 -21.47 1.47
C LYS A 469 -1.67 -20.07 0.99
N ALA A 470 -2.59 -19.12 0.94
CA ALA A 470 -2.27 -17.72 0.70
C ALA A 470 -1.33 -17.17 1.80
N ASP A 471 -1.58 -17.51 3.06
CA ASP A 471 -0.73 -17.10 4.19
C ASP A 471 0.68 -17.71 4.12
N ILE A 472 0.82 -18.88 3.49
CA ILE A 472 2.12 -19.54 3.30
C ILE A 472 2.98 -18.76 2.31
N PHE A 473 2.37 -18.24 1.24
CA PHE A 473 3.07 -17.36 0.30
C PHE A 473 3.56 -16.09 1.01
N SER A 474 2.65 -15.44 1.75
CA SER A 474 2.98 -14.25 2.53
C SER A 474 4.08 -14.51 3.55
N PHE A 475 4.07 -15.70 4.19
CA PHE A 475 5.16 -16.12 5.07
C PHE A 475 6.49 -16.27 4.32
N GLY A 476 6.50 -16.78 3.09
CA GLY A 476 7.70 -16.82 2.25
C GLY A 476 8.31 -15.43 2.03
N ILE A 477 7.47 -14.44 1.72
CA ILE A 477 7.93 -13.04 1.57
C ILE A 477 8.42 -12.47 2.90
N VAL A 478 7.73 -12.73 4.02
CA VAL A 478 8.16 -12.34 5.36
C VAL A 478 9.52 -12.97 5.71
N LEU A 479 9.72 -14.25 5.39
CA LEU A 479 10.96 -14.96 5.67
C LEU A 479 12.13 -14.39 4.87
N TRP A 480 11.88 -13.98 3.61
CA TRP A 480 12.86 -13.27 2.80
C TRP A 480 13.19 -11.90 3.41
N GLU A 481 12.18 -11.16 3.84
CA GLU A 481 12.36 -9.85 4.47
C GLU A 481 13.13 -9.94 5.81
N LEU A 482 12.91 -10.99 6.59
CA LEU A 482 13.69 -11.28 7.80
C LEU A 482 15.17 -11.59 7.48
N LEU A 483 15.43 -12.25 6.35
CA LEU A 483 16.75 -12.67 5.90
C LEU A 483 17.59 -11.51 5.37
N THR A 484 16.98 -10.64 4.57
CA THR A 484 17.68 -9.53 3.91
C THR A 484 17.62 -8.24 4.73
N GLY A 485 16.58 -8.07 5.56
CA GLY A 485 16.26 -6.78 6.16
C GLY A 485 15.80 -5.74 5.14
N GLU A 486 15.55 -6.14 3.89
CA GLU A 486 15.17 -5.25 2.79
C GLU A 486 13.66 -5.26 2.58
N LEU A 487 13.13 -4.15 2.08
CA LEU A 487 11.72 -4.05 1.74
C LEU A 487 11.45 -4.93 0.49
N PRO A 488 10.47 -5.84 0.51
CA PRO A 488 10.19 -6.69 -0.64
C PRO A 488 9.87 -5.88 -1.89
N TYR A 489 10.56 -6.20 -3.00
CA TYR A 489 10.41 -5.49 -4.28
C TYR A 489 10.65 -3.97 -4.15
N SER A 490 11.63 -3.56 -3.35
CA SER A 490 11.92 -2.15 -3.03
C SER A 490 12.04 -1.22 -4.25
N TYR A 491 12.39 -1.79 -5.41
CA TYR A 491 12.52 -1.09 -6.69
C TYR A 491 11.20 -0.91 -7.45
N LEU A 492 10.08 -1.47 -6.99
CA LEU A 492 8.75 -1.36 -7.61
C LEU A 492 7.76 -0.66 -6.70
N THR A 493 6.71 -0.04 -7.26
CA THR A 493 5.53 0.33 -6.47
C THR A 493 4.82 -0.93 -5.95
N PRO A 494 4.01 -0.87 -4.87
CA PRO A 494 3.27 -2.03 -4.38
C PRO A 494 2.39 -2.68 -5.46
N LEU A 495 1.80 -1.88 -6.35
CA LEU A 495 0.95 -2.38 -7.43
C LEU A 495 1.77 -3.04 -8.53
N GLN A 496 2.89 -2.44 -8.97
CA GLN A 496 3.81 -3.07 -9.92
C GLN A 496 4.33 -4.42 -9.40
N ALA A 497 4.67 -4.50 -8.11
CA ALA A 497 5.06 -5.76 -7.48
C ALA A 497 3.94 -6.80 -7.57
N ALA A 498 2.68 -6.41 -7.32
CA ALA A 498 1.53 -7.31 -7.46
C ALA A 498 1.35 -7.81 -8.90
N VAL A 499 1.45 -6.91 -9.90
CA VAL A 499 1.34 -7.25 -11.32
C VAL A 499 2.46 -8.21 -11.73
N GLY A 500 3.72 -7.90 -11.40
CA GLY A 500 4.86 -8.77 -11.71
C GLY A 500 4.76 -10.15 -11.03
N VAL A 501 4.25 -10.23 -9.81
CA VAL A 501 4.02 -11.52 -9.12
C VAL A 501 3.01 -12.39 -9.86
N VAL A 502 1.95 -11.78 -10.41
CA VAL A 502 0.86 -12.49 -11.10
C VAL A 502 1.24 -12.85 -12.53
N GLN A 503 1.75 -11.89 -13.31
CA GLN A 503 1.97 -12.04 -14.75
C GLN A 503 3.31 -12.71 -15.07
N GLU A 504 4.38 -12.35 -14.35
CA GLU A 504 5.75 -12.80 -14.63
C GLU A 504 6.25 -13.86 -13.64
N GLY A 505 5.47 -14.17 -12.60
CA GLY A 505 5.91 -15.04 -11.52
C GLY A 505 7.05 -14.44 -10.69
N LEU A 506 7.16 -13.10 -10.65
CA LEU A 506 8.24 -12.38 -10.00
C LEU A 506 8.40 -12.78 -8.52
N ARG A 507 9.64 -13.05 -8.08
CA ARG A 507 9.99 -13.34 -6.68
C ARG A 507 11.23 -12.54 -6.25
N PRO A 508 11.36 -12.19 -4.96
CA PRO A 508 12.56 -11.53 -4.48
C PRO A 508 13.79 -12.43 -4.64
N THR A 509 14.93 -11.83 -5.01
CA THR A 509 16.18 -12.58 -5.21
C THR A 509 16.72 -13.11 -3.87
N ILE A 510 16.94 -14.42 -3.78
CA ILE A 510 17.56 -15.03 -2.59
C ILE A 510 19.08 -14.75 -2.61
N PRO A 511 19.69 -14.21 -1.55
CA PRO A 511 21.13 -14.00 -1.49
C PRO A 511 21.93 -15.30 -1.65
N LYS A 512 23.05 -15.27 -2.39
CA LYS A 512 23.88 -16.46 -2.71
C LYS A 512 24.42 -17.20 -1.48
N HIS A 513 24.62 -16.51 -0.36
CA HIS A 513 25.16 -17.09 0.88
C HIS A 513 24.07 -17.56 1.87
N THR A 514 22.82 -17.68 1.40
CA THR A 514 21.71 -18.19 2.22
C THR A 514 21.90 -19.68 2.49
N HIS A 515 21.57 -20.12 3.70
CA HIS A 515 21.59 -21.55 4.05
C HIS A 515 20.74 -22.36 3.06
N PRO A 516 21.24 -23.45 2.44
CA PRO A 516 20.56 -24.13 1.34
C PRO A 516 19.13 -24.58 1.66
N LYS A 517 18.90 -25.15 2.84
CA LYS A 517 17.55 -25.56 3.27
C LYS A 517 16.61 -24.39 3.52
N LEU A 518 17.14 -23.21 3.86
CA LEU A 518 16.34 -22.00 4.05
C LEU A 518 15.94 -21.42 2.69
N ALA A 519 16.84 -21.45 1.71
CA ALA A 519 16.54 -21.09 0.33
C ALA A 519 15.47 -22.03 -0.27
N GLU A 520 15.62 -23.34 -0.09
CA GLU A 520 14.63 -24.32 -0.54
C GLU A 520 13.26 -24.10 0.12
N LEU A 521 13.25 -23.77 1.42
CA LEU A 521 12.01 -23.45 2.15
C LEU A 521 11.33 -22.19 1.57
N LEU A 522 12.09 -21.12 1.29
CA LEU A 522 11.57 -19.91 0.64
C LEU A 522 10.93 -20.25 -0.71
N GLU A 523 11.66 -21.00 -1.54
CA GLU A 523 11.20 -21.44 -2.87
C GLU A 523 9.91 -22.27 -2.81
N LYS A 524 9.77 -23.13 -1.80
CA LYS A 524 8.55 -23.90 -1.56
C LYS A 524 7.40 -23.04 -1.07
N CYS A 525 7.65 -22.05 -0.21
CA CYS A 525 6.58 -21.21 0.36
C CYS A 525 5.89 -20.33 -0.68
N TRP A 526 6.62 -19.80 -1.67
CA TRP A 526 6.08 -18.86 -2.66
C TRP A 526 5.83 -19.46 -4.05
N GLN A 527 5.62 -20.79 -4.12
CA GLN A 527 5.22 -21.47 -5.36
C GLN A 527 3.98 -20.82 -5.97
N GLN A 528 3.93 -20.72 -7.31
CA GLN A 528 2.77 -20.16 -8.01
C GLN A 528 1.51 -20.98 -7.72
N ASN A 529 1.63 -22.31 -7.79
CA ASN A 529 0.54 -23.22 -7.44
C ASN A 529 0.42 -23.38 -5.91
N PRO A 530 -0.73 -23.01 -5.28
CA PRO A 530 -0.92 -23.11 -3.84
C PRO A 530 -0.81 -24.54 -3.28
N THR A 531 -1.10 -25.56 -4.08
CA THR A 531 -1.06 -26.96 -3.62
C THR A 531 0.36 -27.46 -3.34
N LEU A 532 1.36 -26.87 -4.01
CA LEU A 532 2.78 -27.21 -3.85
C LEU A 532 3.41 -26.55 -2.62
N ARG A 533 2.74 -25.55 -2.02
CA ARG A 533 3.22 -24.86 -0.83
C ARG A 533 3.09 -25.77 0.40
N PRO A 534 4.07 -25.80 1.31
CA PRO A 534 3.96 -26.58 2.54
C PRO A 534 2.90 -26.01 3.48
N ASN A 535 2.45 -26.78 4.47
CA ASN A 535 1.67 -26.27 5.59
C ASN A 535 2.60 -25.77 6.70
N PHE A 536 2.10 -24.91 7.59
CA PHE A 536 2.93 -24.40 8.71
C PHE A 536 3.46 -25.51 9.63
N SER A 537 2.76 -26.64 9.76
CA SER A 537 3.25 -27.82 10.49
C SER A 537 4.55 -28.37 9.89
N GLU A 538 4.64 -28.46 8.56
CA GLU A 538 5.83 -28.90 7.84
C GLU A 538 6.95 -27.87 7.91
N ILE A 539 6.61 -26.58 7.76
CA ILE A 539 7.55 -25.45 7.90
C ILE A 539 8.21 -25.47 9.29
N ILE A 540 7.44 -25.70 10.36
CA ILE A 540 7.95 -25.79 11.73
C ILE A 540 9.01 -26.88 11.86
N GLU A 541 8.79 -28.06 11.29
CA GLU A 541 9.75 -29.16 11.35
C GLU A 541 11.02 -28.85 10.54
N ILE A 542 10.88 -28.25 9.35
CA ILE A 542 12.03 -27.79 8.55
C ILE A 542 12.87 -26.76 9.32
N LEU A 543 12.23 -25.73 9.90
CA LEU A 543 12.92 -24.69 10.67
C LEU A 543 13.63 -25.26 11.90
N LYS A 544 13.01 -26.21 12.62
CA LYS A 544 13.66 -26.91 13.74
C LYS A 544 14.89 -27.68 13.29
N GLN A 545 14.83 -28.33 12.13
CA GLN A 545 15.97 -29.09 11.59
C GLN A 545 17.13 -28.14 11.24
N ILE A 546 16.85 -27.03 10.56
CA ILE A 546 17.86 -26.00 10.26
C ILE A 546 18.47 -25.44 11.55
N SER A 547 17.64 -25.15 12.56
CA SER A 547 18.12 -24.62 13.84
C SER A 547 19.04 -25.59 14.60
N LYS A 548 18.85 -26.91 14.45
CA LYS A 548 19.75 -27.91 15.04
C LYS A 548 21.10 -27.93 14.33
N GLU A 549 21.10 -27.90 13.00
CA GLU A 549 22.32 -27.89 12.18
C GLU A 549 23.18 -26.65 12.46
N VAL A 550 22.55 -25.47 12.47
CA VAL A 550 23.25 -24.20 12.78
C VAL A 550 23.74 -24.14 14.24
N GLY A 551 23.10 -24.88 15.15
CA GLY A 551 23.52 -24.98 16.55
C GLY A 551 24.72 -25.90 16.78
N ASP A 552 24.82 -26.97 16.00
CA ASP A 552 25.87 -28.00 16.12
C ASP A 552 27.21 -27.51 15.52
N ASP A 553 27.16 -26.70 14.46
CA ASP A 553 28.34 -26.05 13.86
C ASP A 553 29.05 -25.05 14.80
N GLY A 554 28.40 -24.65 15.90
CA GLY A 554 28.91 -23.70 16.90
C GLY A 554 29.77 -24.31 18.02
N GLU A 555 29.79 -25.63 18.21
CA GLU A 555 30.55 -26.27 19.30
C GLU A 555 32.02 -26.59 18.93
N GLY A 556 32.42 -26.40 17.67
CA GLY A 556 33.76 -26.71 17.15
C GLY A 556 34.84 -25.63 17.35
N HIS A 557 34.48 -24.39 17.72
CA HIS A 557 35.44 -23.31 17.98
C HIS A 557 35.14 -22.60 19.30
N LYS A 558 35.50 -23.25 20.41
CA LYS A 558 35.71 -22.56 21.70
C LYS A 558 36.95 -21.68 21.60
N ASP A 559 36.83 -20.51 20.99
CA ASP A 559 37.72 -19.40 21.30
C ASP A 559 37.11 -18.56 22.44
N LYS A 560 37.93 -18.40 23.48
CA LYS A 560 37.58 -17.76 24.75
C LYS A 560 37.35 -16.27 24.54
N SER A 561 36.09 -15.84 24.49
CA SER A 561 35.69 -14.45 24.76
C SER A 561 34.20 -14.38 25.13
N ILE A 562 33.84 -14.94 26.29
CA ILE A 562 32.60 -14.60 26.99
C ILE A 562 33.01 -13.68 28.14
N GLY A 563 32.71 -12.39 28.02
CA GLY A 563 33.04 -11.40 29.03
C GLY A 563 32.51 -10.01 28.70
N GLY A 564 31.23 -9.76 29.04
CA GLY A 564 30.72 -8.43 29.43
C GLY A 564 30.44 -7.41 28.33
N PHE A 565 29.17 -7.30 27.92
CA PHE A 565 28.62 -6.07 27.36
C PHE A 565 27.15 -5.85 27.81
N PHE A 566 26.94 -5.74 29.12
CA PHE A 566 25.76 -5.08 29.70
C PHE A 566 26.13 -4.44 31.04
N SER A 567 26.30 -3.10 31.05
CA SER A 567 26.08 -2.22 32.21
C SER A 567 26.60 -0.80 31.88
N ALA A 568 25.81 0.01 31.18
CA ALA A 568 25.93 1.46 31.24
C ALA A 568 24.67 2.13 30.70
N LEU A 569 23.65 2.28 31.54
CA LEU A 569 22.79 3.49 31.58
C LEU A 569 21.85 3.40 32.81
N ARG A 570 22.43 3.43 34.01
CA ARG A 570 21.71 3.80 35.24
C ARG A 570 22.70 4.44 36.20
N ARG A 571 22.88 5.76 36.07
CA ARG A 571 23.03 6.74 37.16
C ARG A 571 23.52 8.07 36.61
N GLY A 572 22.79 9.13 36.97
CA GLY A 572 23.28 10.50 36.92
C GLY A 572 22.30 11.47 36.27
N HIS A 573 21.28 11.92 37.01
CA HIS A 573 21.26 13.32 37.42
C HIS A 573 20.45 13.45 38.71
N HIS A 574 21.07 14.21 39.62
CA HIS A 574 20.50 14.77 40.84
C HIS A 574 19.34 15.71 40.53
#